data_AF-A0A850QKN9-F1
#
_entry.id   AF-A0A850QKN9-F1
#
_cell.length_a   1.000
_cell.length_b   1.000
_cell.length_c   1.000
_cell.angle_alpha   90.00
_cell.angle_beta   90.00
_cell.angle_gamma   90.00
#
_symmetry.space_group_name_H-M   'P 1'
#
loop_
_entity.id
_entity.type
_entity.pdbx_description
1 polymer ?
#
loop_
_entity_poly.entity_id
_entity_poly.type
_entity_poly.pdbx_seq_one_letter_code
_entity_poly.pdbx_strand_id
1 'polypeptide(L)' 'VELLREKTVVLITHDPQEALRLGEQIIMLTGTPASLRQLNIPNSPIPRQLDSEFAQYQQEILSNLEAEYV' A
#
# COMPACT_ATOMS: atom_id res chain seq x y z
N VAL A 1 -7.02 -16.64 -9.56
CA VAL A 1 -5.67 -16.29 -9.06
C VAL A 1 -4.94 -17.58 -8.72
N GLU A 2 -4.67 -18.43 -9.71
CA GLU A 2 -4.08 -19.76 -9.44
C GLU A 2 -2.55 -19.73 -9.52
N LEU A 3 -2.01 -18.86 -10.39
CA LEU A 3 -0.56 -18.70 -10.64
C LEU A 3 0.25 -18.23 -9.42
N LEU A 4 -0.33 -17.41 -8.55
CA LEU A 4 0.39 -16.78 -7.42
C LEU A 4 0.03 -17.41 -6.08
N ARG A 5 -0.76 -18.50 -6.09
CA ARG A 5 -1.16 -19.20 -4.87
C ARG A 5 0.09 -19.77 -4.18
N GLU A 6 0.21 -19.56 -2.88
CA GLU A 6 1.33 -20.05 -2.04
C GLU A 6 2.71 -19.52 -2.47
N LYS A 7 2.75 -18.33 -3.09
CA LYS A 7 4.00 -17.63 -3.43
C LYS A 7 4.11 -16.34 -2.63
N THR A 8 5.33 -16.00 -2.22
CA THR A 8 5.65 -14.65 -1.78
C THR A 8 5.78 -13.76 -3.00
N VAL A 9 4.98 -12.70 -3.08
CA VAL A 9 5.00 -11.73 -4.18
C VAL A 9 5.54 -10.41 -3.66
N VAL A 10 6.53 -9.85 -4.36
CA VAL A 10 6.98 -8.48 -4.15
C VAL A 10 6.49 -7.66 -5.34
N LEU A 11 5.59 -6.71 -5.07
CA LEU A 11 5.06 -5.78 -6.05
C LEU A 11 5.60 -4.38 -5.74
N ILE A 12 6.20 -3.74 -6.74
CA ILE A 12 6.59 -2.34 -6.67
C ILE A 12 5.63 -1.56 -7.56
N THR A 13 4.92 -0.60 -6.97
CA THR A 13 3.93 0.21 -7.68
C THR A 13 4.00 1.66 -7.22
N HIS A 14 3.61 2.55 -8.12
CA HIS A 14 3.43 3.98 -7.82
C HIS A 14 1.96 4.33 -7.55
N ASP A 15 1.05 3.36 -7.63
CA ASP A 15 -0.37 3.55 -7.35
C ASP A 15 -0.69 3.11 -5.91
N PRO A 16 -1.01 4.04 -5.00
CA PRO A 16 -1.43 3.73 -3.63
C PRO A 16 -2.64 2.80 -3.57
N GLN A 17 -3.56 2.90 -4.54
CA GLN A 17 -4.75 2.04 -4.57
C GLN A 17 -4.39 0.61 -4.90
N GLU A 18 -3.45 0.38 -5.82
CA GLU A 18 -2.99 -0.98 -6.15
C GLU A 18 -2.31 -1.62 -4.93
N ALA A 19 -1.41 -0.89 -4.29
CA ALA A 19 -0.75 -1.33 -3.07
C ALA A 19 -1.76 -1.63 -1.95
N LEU A 20 -2.72 -0.73 -1.71
CA LEU A 20 -3.73 -0.89 -0.67
C LEU A 20 -4.74 -2.00 -1.00
N ARG A 21 -5.07 -2.22 -2.26
CA ARG A 21 -6.06 -3.23 -2.64
C ARG A 21 -5.50 -4.64 -2.58
N LEU A 22 -4.21 -4.80 -2.90
CA LEU A 22 -3.58 -6.11 -3.10
C LEU A 22 -2.55 -6.49 -2.02
N GLY A 23 -1.99 -5.53 -1.30
CA GLY A 23 -0.88 -5.77 -0.38
C GLY A 23 -1.32 -6.43 0.93
N GLU A 24 -0.70 -7.55 1.27
CA GLU A 24 -0.73 -8.11 2.64
C GLU A 24 0.11 -7.27 3.61
N GLN A 25 1.16 -6.63 3.09
CA GLN A 25 2.00 -5.67 3.77
C GLN A 25 2.33 -4.55 2.78
N ILE A 26 2.39 -3.30 3.28
CA ILE A 26 2.79 -2.15 2.46
C ILE A 26 3.98 -1.49 3.13
N ILE A 27 5.05 -1.34 2.35
CA ILE A 27 6.27 -0.66 2.75
C ILE A 27 6.47 0.51 1.79
N MET A 28 6.54 1.70 2.33
CA MET A 28 6.87 2.92 1.60
C MET A 28 8.37 3.16 1.68
N LEU A 29 8.99 3.44 0.54
CA LEU A 29 10.36 3.96 0.48
C LEU A 29 10.26 5.48 0.51
N THR A 30 10.84 6.11 1.54
CA THR A 30 10.73 7.57 1.76
C THR A 30 12.04 8.21 2.22
N GLY A 31 12.26 9.47 1.88
CA GLY A 31 13.34 10.33 2.36
C GLY A 31 14.60 10.35 1.47
N THR A 32 15.49 11.30 1.73
CA THR A 32 16.83 11.37 1.14
C THR A 32 17.87 11.57 2.25
N PRO A 33 18.67 10.54 2.62
CA PRO A 33 18.71 9.20 2.05
C PRO A 33 17.45 8.36 2.33
N ALA A 34 17.16 7.41 1.43
CA ALA A 34 15.94 6.60 1.48
C ALA A 34 15.88 5.69 2.71
N SER A 35 14.69 5.61 3.30
CA SER A 35 14.34 4.80 4.46
C SER A 35 13.08 3.99 4.18
N LEU A 36 12.92 2.85 4.86
CA LEU A 36 11.74 2.00 4.73
C LEU A 36 10.77 2.30 5.87
N ARG A 37 9.51 2.58 5.52
CA ARG A 37 8.43 2.78 6.48
C ARG A 37 7.30 1.81 6.20
N GLN A 38 6.98 0.97 7.17
CA GLN A 38 5.80 0.10 7.10
C GLN A 38 4.53 0.90 7.37
N LEU A 39 3.49 0.68 6.56
CA LEU A 39 2.20 1.36 6.68
C LEU A 39 1.17 0.45 7.37
N ASN A 40 0.24 1.08 8.09
CA ASN A 40 -0.94 0.41 8.59
C ASN A 40 -1.92 0.19 7.43
N ILE A 41 -2.60 -0.97 7.43
CA ILE A 41 -3.56 -1.33 6.39
C ILE A 41 -4.79 -1.99 7.03
N PRO A 42 -5.97 -1.95 6.36
CA PRO A 42 -7.14 -2.67 6.84
C PRO A 42 -6.90 -4.17 6.81
N ASN A 43 -7.47 -4.86 7.81
CA ASN A 43 -7.50 -6.33 7.90
C ASN A 43 -8.57 -6.97 6.99
N SER A 44 -9.22 -6.19 6.13
CA SER A 44 -10.20 -6.68 5.15
C SER A 44 -9.54 -7.65 4.16
N PRO A 45 -10.28 -8.66 3.67
CA PRO A 45 -9.74 -9.63 2.72
C PRO A 45 -9.27 -8.98 1.41
N ILE A 46 -8.20 -9.52 0.83
CA ILE A 46 -7.67 -9.12 -0.47
C ILE A 46 -8.44 -9.87 -1.59
N PRO A 47 -8.83 -9.22 -2.70
CA PRO A 47 -8.69 -7.79 -2.97
C PRO A 47 -9.67 -6.96 -2.12
N ARG A 48 -9.15 -5.91 -1.48
CA ARG A 48 -9.96 -5.04 -0.60
C ARG A 48 -11.07 -4.33 -1.39
N GLN A 49 -12.21 -4.13 -0.74
CA GLN A 49 -13.32 -3.35 -1.31
C GLN A 49 -13.01 -1.85 -1.25
N LEU A 50 -13.52 -1.10 -2.23
CA LEU A 50 -13.34 0.35 -2.30
C LEU A 50 -14.46 1.04 -1.49
N ASP A 51 -14.42 0.86 -0.18
CA ASP A 51 -15.39 1.43 0.75
C ASP A 51 -14.82 2.66 1.51
N SER A 52 -15.58 3.15 2.49
CA SER A 52 -15.17 4.31 3.29
C SER A 52 -13.92 4.07 4.13
N GLU A 53 -13.70 2.83 4.60
CA GLU A 53 -12.49 2.50 5.36
C GLU A 53 -11.28 2.52 4.43
N PHE A 54 -11.40 1.89 3.25
CA PHE A 54 -10.36 1.94 2.22
C PHE A 54 -9.96 3.38 1.89
N ALA A 55 -10.94 4.27 1.70
CA ALA A 55 -10.69 5.68 1.38
C ALA A 55 -9.88 6.40 2.48
N GLN A 56 -10.09 6.07 3.76
CA GLN A 56 -9.34 6.66 4.87
C GLN A 56 -7.85 6.27 4.81
N TYR A 57 -7.56 4.98 4.63
CA TYR A 57 -6.19 4.51 4.48
C TYR A 57 -5.54 5.05 3.21
N GLN A 58 -6.26 5.10 2.11
CA GLN A 58 -5.75 5.67 0.86
C GLN A 58 -5.35 7.14 1.04
N GLN A 59 -6.18 7.94 1.73
CA GLN A 59 -5.87 9.34 2.02
C GLN A 59 -4.61 9.47 2.88
N GLU A 60 -4.43 8.59 3.87
CA GLU A 60 -3.21 8.58 4.70
C GLU A 60 -1.97 8.31 3.82
N ILE A 61 -2.01 7.31 2.94
CA ILE A 61 -0.89 6.98 2.05
C ILE A 61 -0.57 8.16 1.13
N LEU A 62 -1.58 8.76 0.49
CA LEU A 62 -1.40 9.92 -0.38
C LEU A 62 -0.79 11.11 0.35
N SER A 63 -1.26 11.41 1.56
CA SER A 63 -0.74 12.53 2.36
C SER A 63 0.73 12.33 2.74
N ASN A 64 1.16 11.08 2.99
CA ASN A 64 2.55 10.77 3.26
C ASN A 64 3.44 10.94 2.01
N LEU A 65 2.94 10.55 0.83
CA LEU A 65 3.66 10.72 -0.43
C LEU A 65 3.80 12.20 -0.81
N GLU A 66 2.75 13.00 -0.67
CA GLU A 66 2.77 14.45 -0.95
C GLU A 66 3.79 15.19 -0.08
N ALA A 67 3.91 14.82 1.20
CA ALA A 67 4.86 15.43 2.12
C ALA A 67 6.33 15.23 1.71
N GLU A 68 6.63 14.27 0.83
CA GLU A 68 7.98 13.99 0.36
C GLU A 68 8.37 14.79 -0.89
N TYR A 69 7.39 15.35 -1.61
CA TYR A 69 7.64 16.19 -2.79
C TYR A 69 7.90 17.66 -2.45
N VAL A 70 7.90 18.03 -1.15
CA VAL A 70 8.14 19.39 -0.63
C VAL A 70 9.50 19.47 0.03
#